data_AF-A0A8T0C8W2-F1
#
_entry.id   AF-A0A8T0C8W2-F1
#
_cell.length_a   1.000
_cell.length_b   1.000
_cell.length_c   1.000
_cell.angle_alpha   90.00
_cell.angle_beta   90.00
_cell.angle_gamma   90.00
#
_symmetry.space_group_name_H-M   'P 1'
#
loop_
_entity.id
_entity.type
_entity.pdbx_description
1 polymer ?
#
loop_
_entity_poly.entity_id
_entity_poly.type
_entity_poly.pdbx_seq_one_letter_code
_entity_poly.pdbx_strand_id
1 'polypeptide(L)'
;MCYCGSEREAQACCLPFIAGQKLPDSAEQLMRSRYSAYCLKDTGYIHRTYAQCKRAENSEASISEFAEHATFIGLEVIQSSESPEHHFVEFKATYLDGSTCITMHERSRFLREDGQWRYLDGELFACPEKKMSRNDPCPCHSGKKFKKCHG
;
A
#
# COMPACT_ATOMS: atom_id res chain seq x y z
N MET A 1 2.75 -2.08 16.24
CA MET A 1 3.52 -2.05 14.98
C MET A 1 2.62 -1.50 13.87
N CYS A 2 3.16 -0.71 12.96
CA CYS A 2 2.39 -0.10 11.88
C CYS A 2 2.19 -1.09 10.72
N TYR A 3 1.07 -0.99 10.00
CA TYR A 3 0.78 -1.86 8.84
C TYR A 3 1.85 -1.76 7.74
N CYS A 4 2.49 -0.60 7.57
CA CYS A 4 3.53 -0.37 6.56
C CYS A 4 4.86 -1.12 6.79
N GLY A 5 4.91 -2.06 7.73
CA GLY A 5 6.12 -2.81 8.08
C GLY A 5 7.11 -2.05 8.96
N SER A 6 6.76 -0.84 9.43
CA SER A 6 7.59 -0.10 10.40
C SER A 6 7.42 -0.67 11.81
N GLU A 7 8.52 -0.81 12.53
CA GLU A 7 8.53 -1.22 13.94
C GLU A 7 7.85 -0.21 14.88
N ARG A 8 7.61 1.02 14.41
CA ARG A 8 6.91 2.06 15.17
C ARG A 8 5.43 1.70 15.39
N GLU A 9 4.85 2.26 16.44
CA GLU A 9 3.40 2.22 16.63
C GLU A 9 2.68 2.99 15.52
N ALA A 10 1.49 2.54 15.14
CA ALA A 10 0.74 3.13 14.04
C ALA A 10 0.43 4.62 14.29
N GLN A 11 0.18 4.99 15.55
CA GLN A 11 -0.05 6.35 16.05
C GLN A 11 1.18 7.25 15.90
N ALA A 12 2.39 6.68 15.91
CA ALA A 12 3.65 7.38 15.71
C ALA A 12 4.21 7.22 14.29
N CYS A 13 3.42 6.63 13.38
CA CYS A 13 3.84 6.30 12.02
C CYS A 13 2.80 6.78 10.99
N CYS A 14 1.90 5.93 10.51
CA CYS A 14 1.00 6.26 9.40
C CYS A 14 -0.34 6.87 9.83
N LEU A 15 -0.83 6.60 11.04
CA LEU A 15 -2.16 7.06 11.46
C LEU A 15 -2.31 8.59 11.49
N PRO A 16 -1.33 9.40 11.93
CA PRO A 16 -1.46 10.86 11.88
C PRO A 16 -1.67 11.40 10.46
N PHE A 17 -1.05 10.77 9.45
CA PHE A 17 -1.24 11.14 8.04
C PHE A 17 -2.63 10.75 7.55
N ILE A 18 -3.06 9.53 7.87
CA ILE A 18 -4.37 8.99 7.47
C ILE A 18 -5.51 9.79 8.12
N ALA A 19 -5.36 10.18 9.39
CA ALA A 19 -6.29 11.04 10.11
C ALA A 19 -6.23 12.52 9.69
N GLY A 20 -5.29 12.92 8.83
CA GLY A 20 -5.14 14.31 8.37
C GLY A 20 -4.55 15.26 9.41
N GLN A 21 -3.94 14.74 10.48
CA GLN A 21 -3.29 15.53 11.53
C GLN A 21 -1.90 16.01 11.13
N LYS A 22 -1.24 15.28 10.23
CA LYS A 22 0.07 15.61 9.66
C LYS A 22 0.07 15.35 8.16
N LEU A 23 1.01 15.97 7.46
CA LEU A 23 1.31 15.67 6.06
C LEU A 23 2.58 14.80 6.00
N PRO A 24 2.67 13.85 5.06
CA PRO A 24 3.93 13.15 4.79
C PRO A 24 5.02 14.12 4.35
N ASP A 25 6.23 13.96 4.88
CA ASP A 25 7.39 14.77 4.52
C ASP A 25 8.11 14.24 3.27
N SER A 26 7.92 12.96 2.94
CA SER A 26 8.52 12.30 1.77
C SER A 26 7.53 11.45 0.98
N ALA A 27 7.87 11.20 -0.30
CA ALA A 27 7.13 10.27 -1.15
C ALA A 27 7.04 8.86 -0.55
N GLU A 28 8.10 8.38 0.10
CA GLU A 28 8.09 7.07 0.78
C GLU A 28 7.11 7.06 1.96
N GLN A 29 7.05 8.11 2.78
CA GLN A 29 6.07 8.20 3.86
C GLN A 29 4.64 8.21 3.32
N LEU A 30 4.40 8.90 2.21
CA LEU A 30 3.11 8.87 1.54
C LEU A 30 2.77 7.46 1.03
N MET A 31 3.72 6.79 0.37
CA MET A 31 3.55 5.42 -0.13
C MET A 31 3.20 4.45 1.01
N ARG A 32 3.96 4.48 2.11
CA ARG A 32 3.73 3.64 3.30
C ARG A 32 2.39 3.90 3.99
N SER A 33 1.99 5.18 4.08
CA SER A 33 0.71 5.54 4.66
C SER A 33 -0.46 5.15 3.75
N ARG A 34 -0.31 5.25 2.43
CA ARG A 34 -1.32 4.75 1.47
C ARG A 34 -1.51 3.24 1.61
N TYR A 35 -0.43 2.47 1.70
CA TYR A 35 -0.50 1.03 1.99
C TYR A 35 -1.25 0.76 3.31
N SER A 36 -0.94 1.52 4.36
CA SER A 36 -1.61 1.35 5.66
C SER A 36 -3.09 1.71 5.59
N ALA A 37 -3.47 2.69 4.77
CA ALA A 37 -4.86 3.04 4.53
C ALA A 37 -5.61 1.95 3.75
N TYR A 38 -4.96 1.27 2.80
CA TYR A 38 -5.55 0.08 2.17
C TYR A 38 -5.83 -1.02 3.21
N CYS A 39 -4.90 -1.26 4.14
CA CYS A 39 -5.09 -2.21 5.24
C CYS A 39 -6.27 -1.82 6.16
N LEU A 40 -6.47 -0.53 6.37
CA LEU A 40 -7.55 0.04 7.21
C LEU A 40 -8.85 0.28 6.44
N LYS A 41 -8.86 0.07 5.12
CA LYS A 41 -9.96 0.40 4.21
C LYS A 41 -10.37 1.88 4.26
N ASP A 42 -9.42 2.78 4.54
CA ASP A 42 -9.66 4.24 4.50
C ASP A 42 -9.51 4.74 3.05
N THR A 43 -10.58 4.55 2.27
CA THR A 43 -10.66 4.95 0.86
C THR A 43 -10.56 6.47 0.67
N GLY A 44 -11.05 7.24 1.65
CA GLY A 44 -10.96 8.71 1.65
C GLY A 44 -9.51 9.20 1.66
N TYR A 45 -8.62 8.60 2.45
CA TYR A 45 -7.19 8.92 2.40
C TYR A 45 -6.55 8.57 1.07
N ILE A 46 -6.87 7.40 0.54
CA ILE A 46 -6.28 6.93 -0.70
C ILE A 46 -6.71 7.85 -1.84
N HIS A 47 -8.00 8.17 -1.94
CA HIS A 47 -8.56 9.07 -2.95
C HIS A 47 -7.97 10.49 -2.84
N ARG A 48 -7.95 11.08 -1.64
CA ARG A 48 -7.43 12.45 -1.46
C ARG A 48 -5.93 12.56 -1.73
N THR A 49 -5.17 11.48 -1.61
CA THR A 49 -3.72 11.50 -1.88
C THR A 49 -3.33 11.17 -3.32
N TYR A 50 -4.29 10.94 -4.22
CA TYR A 50 -4.03 10.99 -5.66
C TYR A 50 -3.79 12.42 -6.13
N ALA A 51 -2.93 12.54 -7.15
CA ALA A 51 -2.76 13.75 -7.94
C ALA A 51 -4.09 14.16 -8.57
N GLN A 52 -4.32 15.46 -8.72
CA GLN A 52 -5.63 15.98 -9.15
C GLN A 52 -6.07 15.39 -10.50
N CYS A 53 -5.13 15.25 -11.44
CA CYS A 53 -5.38 14.67 -12.76
C CYS A 53 -5.79 13.18 -12.73
N LYS A 54 -5.52 12.47 -11.62
CA LYS A 54 -5.75 11.02 -11.48
C LYS A 54 -6.92 10.65 -10.58
N ARG A 55 -7.47 11.60 -9.82
CA ARG A 55 -8.65 11.36 -8.96
C ARG A 55 -9.89 10.94 -9.73
N ALA A 56 -10.15 11.57 -10.88
CA ALA A 56 -11.31 11.23 -11.70
C ALA A 56 -11.29 9.79 -12.22
N GLU A 57 -10.11 9.23 -12.49
CA GLU A 57 -9.91 7.85 -12.92
C GLU A 57 -10.01 6.85 -11.75
N ASN A 58 -9.86 7.31 -10.50
CA ASN A 58 -9.74 6.46 -9.30
C ASN A 58 -10.80 6.82 -8.27
N SER A 59 -12.05 6.44 -8.56
CA SER A 59 -13.17 6.69 -7.65
C SER A 59 -13.02 5.96 -6.31
N GLU A 60 -13.57 6.53 -5.24
CA GLU A 60 -13.59 5.87 -3.91
C GLU A 60 -14.29 4.51 -3.95
N ALA A 61 -15.28 4.32 -4.82
CA ALA A 61 -15.96 3.04 -5.00
C ALA A 61 -15.01 1.96 -5.56
N SER A 62 -14.25 2.27 -6.61
CA SER A 62 -13.26 1.36 -7.20
C SER A 62 -12.14 1.01 -6.21
N ILE A 63 -11.71 1.99 -5.41
CA ILE A 63 -10.70 1.77 -4.36
C ILE A 63 -11.28 0.86 -3.26
N SER A 64 -12.54 1.06 -2.87
CA SER A 64 -13.22 0.24 -1.86
C SER A 64 -13.33 -1.21 -2.30
N GLU A 65 -13.78 -1.45 -3.54
CA GLU A 65 -13.92 -2.78 -4.11
C GLU A 65 -12.59 -3.55 -4.02
N PHE A 66 -11.50 -2.93 -4.47
CA PHE A 66 -10.17 -3.54 -4.37
C PHE A 66 -9.75 -3.80 -2.91
N ALA A 67 -9.93 -2.82 -2.02
CA ALA A 67 -9.58 -2.94 -0.60
C ALA A 67 -10.43 -3.97 0.16
N GLU A 68 -11.62 -4.31 -0.34
CA GLU A 68 -12.48 -5.34 0.24
C GLU A 68 -12.01 -6.75 -0.07
N HIS A 69 -11.52 -6.98 -1.29
CA HIS A 69 -11.03 -8.28 -1.74
C HIS A 69 -9.57 -8.54 -1.32
N ALA A 70 -8.73 -7.50 -1.34
CA ALA A 70 -7.31 -7.63 -1.04
C ALA A 70 -7.01 -7.54 0.46
N THR A 71 -6.61 -8.66 1.06
CA THR A 71 -6.06 -8.68 2.42
C THR A 71 -4.55 -8.47 2.37
N PHE A 72 -4.10 -7.25 2.65
CA PHE A 72 -2.68 -6.89 2.70
C PHE A 72 -1.96 -7.52 3.90
N ILE A 73 -0.84 -8.18 3.65
CA ILE A 73 -0.10 -8.96 4.65
C ILE A 73 1.39 -8.59 4.76
N GLY A 74 1.93 -7.81 3.82
CA GLY A 74 3.31 -7.37 3.88
C GLY A 74 3.64 -6.26 2.89
N LEU A 75 4.52 -5.36 3.32
CA LEU A 75 5.10 -4.31 2.49
C LEU A 75 6.63 -4.36 2.60
N GLU A 76 7.29 -4.41 1.46
CA GLU A 76 8.75 -4.30 1.33
C GLU A 76 9.06 -3.11 0.44
N VAL A 77 9.70 -2.07 0.98
CA VAL A 77 10.20 -0.94 0.16
C VAL A 77 11.61 -1.30 -0.31
N ILE A 78 11.79 -1.34 -1.63
CA ILE A 78 13.05 -1.74 -2.27
C ILE A 78 13.96 -0.52 -2.39
N GLN A 79 13.47 0.56 -2.99
CA GLN A 79 14.25 1.77 -3.21
C GLN A 79 13.35 2.99 -3.32
N SER A 80 13.86 4.14 -2.87
CA SER A 80 13.35 5.46 -3.22
C SER A 80 14.37 6.19 -4.10
N SER A 81 13.91 6.86 -5.15
CA SER A 81 14.74 7.72 -6.00
C SER A 81 14.00 9.00 -6.36
N GLU A 82 14.74 9.98 -6.86
CA GLU A 82 14.19 11.28 -7.25
C GLU A 82 14.70 11.70 -8.63
N SER A 83 13.86 12.44 -9.34
CA SER A 83 14.17 13.18 -10.55
C SER A 83 13.76 14.64 -10.34
N PRO A 84 14.16 15.58 -11.22
CA PRO A 84 13.88 17.00 -11.03
C PRO A 84 12.40 17.35 -10.81
N GLU A 85 11.48 16.54 -11.35
CA GLU A 85 10.04 16.80 -11.31
C GLU A 85 9.25 15.75 -10.50
N HIS A 86 9.84 14.57 -10.24
CA HIS A 86 9.13 13.43 -9.67
C HIS A 86 9.97 12.67 -8.64
N HIS A 87 9.29 12.04 -7.69
CA HIS A 87 9.90 11.07 -6.79
C HIS A 87 9.33 9.69 -7.07
N PHE A 88 10.17 8.68 -6.95
CA PHE A 88 9.84 7.30 -7.25
C PHE A 88 10.02 6.46 -5.99
N VAL A 89 9.07 5.57 -5.74
CA VAL A 89 9.19 4.57 -4.67
C VAL A 89 8.87 3.21 -5.27
N GLU A 90 9.87 2.34 -5.27
CA GLU A 90 9.76 0.95 -5.69
C GLU A 90 9.52 0.06 -4.47
N PHE A 91 8.48 -0.75 -4.52
CA PHE A 91 8.09 -1.62 -3.42
C PHE A 91 7.41 -2.90 -3.91
N LYS A 92 7.33 -3.86 -3.01
CA LYS A 92 6.50 -5.06 -3.13
C LYS A 92 5.43 -5.06 -2.05
N ALA A 93 4.17 -5.05 -2.47
CA ALA A 93 3.03 -5.27 -1.60
C ALA A 93 2.53 -6.70 -1.78
N THR A 94 2.48 -7.45 -0.70
CA THR A 94 1.94 -8.81 -0.70
C THR A 94 0.54 -8.79 -0.10
N TYR A 95 -0.43 -9.33 -0.83
CA TYR A 95 -1.81 -9.45 -0.38
C TYR A 95 -2.42 -10.81 -0.76
N LEU A 96 -3.50 -11.16 -0.08
CA LEU A 96 -4.32 -12.32 -0.38
C LEU A 96 -5.60 -11.86 -1.07
N ASP A 97 -5.92 -12.49 -2.20
CA ASP A 97 -7.25 -12.48 -2.80
C ASP A 97 -7.84 -13.89 -2.66
N GLY A 98 -8.73 -14.05 -1.68
CA GLY A 98 -9.20 -15.36 -1.23
C GLY A 98 -8.04 -16.28 -0.84
N SER A 99 -7.85 -17.37 -1.59
CA SER A 99 -6.75 -18.34 -1.37
C SER A 99 -5.49 -18.05 -2.21
N THR A 100 -5.46 -16.96 -2.97
CA THR A 100 -4.34 -16.64 -3.87
C THR A 100 -3.47 -15.58 -3.22
N CYS A 101 -2.20 -15.91 -3.02
CA CYS A 101 -1.18 -14.97 -2.56
C CYS A 101 -0.58 -14.26 -3.78
N ILE A 102 -0.72 -12.95 -3.80
CA ILE A 102 -0.26 -12.10 -4.89
C ILE A 102 0.80 -11.16 -4.34
N THR A 103 1.95 -11.10 -5.00
CA THR A 103 2.98 -10.09 -4.76
C THR A 103 2.91 -9.08 -5.88
N MET A 104 2.54 -7.85 -5.58
CA MET A 104 2.55 -6.73 -6.51
C MET A 104 3.87 -5.98 -6.36
N HIS A 105 4.71 -6.02 -7.38
CA HIS A 105 5.93 -5.21 -7.46
C HIS A 105 5.64 -3.97 -8.31
N GLU A 106 5.68 -2.81 -7.68
CA GLU A 106 5.36 -1.53 -8.32
C GLU A 106 6.48 -0.53 -8.10
N ARG A 107 6.76 0.28 -9.12
CA ARG A 107 7.48 1.55 -8.97
C ARG A 107 6.52 2.70 -9.17
N SER A 108 6.09 3.29 -8.06
CA SER A 108 5.15 4.41 -8.06
C SER A 108 5.83 5.75 -8.25
N ARG A 109 5.18 6.63 -9.00
CA ARG A 109 5.57 8.02 -9.24
C ARG A 109 4.77 8.96 -8.36
N PHE A 110 5.47 9.91 -7.76
CA PHE A 110 4.94 10.93 -6.88
C PHE A 110 5.40 12.30 -7.35
N LEU A 111 4.59 13.31 -7.08
CA LEU A 111 4.90 14.71 -7.31
C LEU A 111 4.44 15.55 -6.13
N ARG A 112 4.88 16.82 -6.07
CA ARG A 112 4.36 17.80 -5.11
C ARG A 112 3.36 18.72 -5.80
N GLU A 113 2.12 18.70 -5.34
CA GLU A 113 1.04 19.62 -5.71
C GLU A 113 0.67 20.44 -4.47
N ASP A 114 0.68 21.77 -4.58
CA ASP A 114 0.36 22.69 -3.48
C ASP A 114 1.14 22.38 -2.19
N GLY A 115 2.43 22.06 -2.34
CA GLY A 115 3.35 21.73 -1.25
C GLY A 115 3.17 20.32 -0.66
N GLN A 116 2.19 19.54 -1.12
CA GLN A 116 1.86 18.20 -0.62
C GLN A 116 2.26 17.11 -1.61
N TRP A 117 2.75 15.97 -1.10
CA TRP A 117 3.00 14.80 -1.93
C TRP A 117 1.69 14.19 -2.44
N ARG A 118 1.69 13.78 -3.71
CA ARG A 118 0.58 13.11 -4.37
C ARG A 118 1.08 11.91 -5.16
N TYR A 119 0.29 10.84 -5.14
CA TYR A 119 0.49 9.68 -6.01
C TYR A 119 -0.02 10.01 -7.41
N LEU A 120 0.83 9.86 -8.42
CA LEU A 120 0.46 10.08 -9.81
C LEU A 120 -0.01 8.75 -10.42
N ASP A 121 0.91 7.82 -10.62
CA ASP A 121 0.66 6.48 -11.14
C ASP A 121 1.81 5.55 -10.74
N GLY A 122 1.81 4.32 -11.25
CA GLY A 122 2.90 3.40 -11.03
C GLY A 122 3.08 2.41 -12.17
N GLU A 123 4.31 1.96 -12.31
CA GLU A 123 4.71 0.92 -13.24
C GLU A 123 4.70 -0.42 -12.50
N LEU A 124 3.91 -1.38 -13.00
CA LEU A 124 3.83 -2.72 -12.45
C LEU A 124 4.85 -3.64 -13.12
N PHE A 125 5.64 -4.33 -12.32
CA PHE A 125 6.53 -5.39 -12.77
C PHE A 125 5.84 -6.74 -12.65
N ALA A 126 6.10 -7.63 -13.61
CA ALA A 126 5.54 -8.98 -13.60
C ALA A 126 6.01 -9.74 -12.36
N CYS A 127 5.06 -10.19 -11.55
CA CYS A 127 5.31 -11.04 -10.40
C CYS A 127 4.40 -12.28 -10.45
N PRO A 128 4.88 -13.44 -10.00
CA PRO A 128 4.08 -14.64 -9.95
C PRO A 128 3.03 -14.54 -8.83
N GLU A 129 1.81 -14.95 -9.12
CA GLU A 129 0.82 -15.29 -8.11
C GLU A 129 0.98 -16.75 -7.66
N LYS A 130 0.62 -17.03 -6.41
CA LYS A 130 0.70 -18.37 -5.83
C LYS A 130 -0.62 -18.73 -5.16
N LYS A 131 -1.26 -19.80 -5.63
CA LYS A 131 -2.40 -20.39 -4.94
C LYS A 131 -1.94 -21.10 -3.66
N MET A 132 -2.53 -20.72 -2.53
CA MET A 132 -2.23 -21.26 -1.21
C MET A 132 -3.06 -22.52 -0.93
N SER A 133 -2.40 -23.57 -0.46
CA SER A 133 -3.06 -24.75 0.07
C SER A 133 -3.33 -24.61 1.57
N ARG A 134 -4.39 -25.28 2.07
CA ARG A 134 -4.82 -25.22 3.47
C ARG A 134 -3.72 -25.52 4.49
N ASN A 135 -2.75 -26.37 4.12
CA ASN A 135 -1.67 -26.78 5.01
C ASN A 135 -0.36 -26.02 4.80
N ASP A 136 -0.27 -25.14 3.80
CA ASP A 136 0.93 -24.33 3.54
C ASP A 136 1.19 -23.36 4.70
N PRO A 137 2.45 -22.97 4.94
CA PRO A 137 2.77 -21.86 5.83
C PRO A 137 2.04 -20.59 5.39
N CYS A 138 1.46 -19.87 6.35
CA CYS A 138 0.74 -18.65 6.02
C CYS A 138 1.72 -17.55 5.56
N PRO A 139 1.43 -16.84 4.45
CA PRO A 139 2.36 -15.84 3.89
C PRO A 139 2.49 -14.56 4.73
N CYS A 140 1.64 -14.37 5.75
CA CYS A 140 1.80 -13.29 6.73
C CYS A 140 2.96 -13.53 7.73
N HIS A 141 3.72 -14.63 7.58
CA HIS A 141 4.83 -15.02 8.46
C HIS A 141 4.46 -15.20 9.94
N SER A 142 3.18 -15.43 10.27
CA SER A 142 2.73 -15.68 11.64
C SER A 142 3.17 -17.02 12.25
N GLY A 143 3.91 -17.84 11.49
CA GLY A 143 4.30 -19.21 11.88
C GLY A 143 3.14 -20.23 11.85
N LYS A 144 1.92 -19.81 11.51
CA LYS A 144 0.74 -20.69 11.45
C LYS A 144 0.53 -21.26 10.04
N LYS A 145 -0.20 -22.37 9.93
CA LYS A 145 -0.72 -22.87 8.64
C LYS A 145 -1.80 -21.94 8.09
N PHE A 146 -1.95 -21.88 6.77
CA PHE A 146 -2.90 -20.99 6.08
C PHE A 146 -4.33 -21.10 6.66
N LYS A 147 -4.86 -22.33 6.80
CA LYS A 147 -6.20 -22.61 7.38
C LYS A 147 -6.42 -22.18 8.83
N LYS A 148 -5.34 -21.85 9.56
CA LYS A 148 -5.39 -21.42 10.97
C LYS A 148 -5.13 -19.92 11.10
N CYS A 149 -5.10 -19.20 9.98
CA CYS A 149 -4.73 -17.80 9.93
C CYS A 149 -5.60 -17.02 8.93
N HIS A 150 -5.48 -17.30 7.63
CA HIS A 150 -6.12 -16.50 6.56
C HIS A 150 -6.92 -17.34 5.53
N GLY A 151 -7.15 -18.63 5.79
CA GLY A 151 -7.94 -19.50 4.89
C GLY A 151 -8.71 -20.56 5.64
#